data_AF-A0A7X9FI74-F1
#
_entry.id   AF-A0A7X9FI74-F1
#
_cell.length_a   1.000
_cell.length_b   1.000
_cell.length_c   1.000
_cell.angle_alpha   90.00
_cell.angle_beta   90.00
_cell.angle_gamma   90.00
#
_symmetry.space_group_name_H-M   'P 1'
#
loop_
_entity.id
_entity.type
_entity.pdbx_description
1 polymer ?
#
loop_
_entity_poly.entity_id
_entity_poly.type
_entity_poly.pdbx_seq_one_letter_code
_entity_poly.pdbx_strand_id
1 'polypeptide(L)'
;MDLEAVCGPSVPFFKMQGCGNDFVCVDNRVLAYDPEAMPEIVMAVCRKAFGVGADGMIFLDHAPEGSGLAYKWHFFNADGSRAEMCGNGSRCAARLAWMLGIAPARHIFGTDAGPIEAEVDEESNLVTVQLTEPKDLRLDMTVEIEQQEFPLHFVNTGVPHTVVVVEHLEAVDVWKLGRAIRFHEAFKPAGTNVNFIAPDGAGRLSLRTYERGVEDETYACGTGAVASAVIARELGLAGEETVITTTGGEELGVILRDSKAYLRGAAELVFTGSFFPQSLGIES
;
A
#
# COMPACT_ATOMS: atom_id res chain seq x y z
N MET A 1 18.22 -32.95 -15.22
CA MET A 1 18.76 -32.99 -13.84
C MET A 1 17.56 -32.77 -12.94
N ASP A 2 17.26 -33.71 -12.05
CA ASP A 2 16.16 -33.55 -11.10
C ASP A 2 16.64 -32.60 -9.99
N LEU A 3 16.25 -31.33 -10.08
CA LEU A 3 16.66 -30.32 -9.12
C LEU A 3 16.07 -30.59 -7.73
N GLU A 4 14.88 -31.20 -7.66
CA GLU A 4 14.23 -31.49 -6.38
C GLU A 4 14.92 -32.65 -5.65
N ALA A 5 15.53 -33.59 -6.39
CA ALA A 5 16.38 -34.63 -5.81
C ALA A 5 17.66 -34.08 -5.13
N VAL A 6 18.12 -32.88 -5.52
CA VAL A 6 19.35 -32.26 -4.98
C VAL A 6 19.03 -31.19 -3.95
N CYS A 7 18.01 -30.36 -4.22
CA CYS A 7 17.69 -29.16 -3.44
C CYS A 7 16.43 -29.31 -2.56
N GLY A 8 15.76 -30.47 -2.61
CA GLY A 8 14.48 -30.69 -1.95
C GLY A 8 13.28 -30.17 -2.74
N PRO A 9 12.05 -30.29 -2.20
CA PRO A 9 10.85 -29.82 -2.87
C PRO A 9 10.89 -28.31 -3.09
N SER A 10 10.41 -27.86 -4.25
CA SER A 10 10.32 -26.43 -4.56
C SER A 10 8.94 -25.85 -4.19
N VAL A 11 8.89 -24.55 -3.90
CA VAL A 11 7.67 -23.83 -3.55
C VAL A 11 7.37 -22.79 -4.62
N PRO A 12 6.22 -22.87 -5.31
CA PRO A 12 5.84 -21.90 -6.33
C PRO A 12 5.47 -20.56 -5.69
N PHE A 13 5.80 -19.46 -6.37
CA PHE A 13 5.45 -18.11 -5.96
C PHE A 13 5.14 -17.21 -7.15
N PHE A 14 4.52 -16.08 -6.82
CA PHE A 14 4.17 -15.00 -7.74
C PHE A 14 4.87 -13.73 -7.28
N LYS A 15 5.77 -13.18 -8.09
CA LYS A 15 6.36 -11.87 -7.83
C LYS A 15 5.42 -10.80 -8.34
N MET A 16 4.88 -9.99 -7.45
CA MET A 16 3.96 -8.90 -7.79
C MET A 16 4.52 -7.55 -7.40
N GLN A 17 4.02 -6.48 -8.01
CA GLN A 17 4.28 -5.12 -7.55
C GLN A 17 3.04 -4.25 -7.69
N GLY A 18 2.84 -3.33 -6.74
CA GLY A 18 1.86 -2.26 -6.84
C GLY A 18 2.57 -0.95 -6.56
N CYS A 19 2.63 -0.07 -7.55
CA CYS A 19 3.24 1.24 -7.42
C CYS A 19 4.74 1.22 -7.04
N GLY A 20 5.50 0.28 -7.61
CA GLY A 20 6.93 0.10 -7.32
C GLY A 20 7.23 -0.66 -6.02
N ASN A 21 6.25 -0.82 -5.13
CA ASN A 21 6.37 -1.66 -3.94
C ASN A 21 6.10 -3.12 -4.31
N ASP A 22 7.07 -4.00 -4.07
CA ASP A 22 7.07 -5.37 -4.58
C ASP A 22 6.89 -6.47 -3.51
N PHE A 23 6.23 -7.56 -3.89
CA PHE A 23 5.79 -8.62 -3.00
C PHE A 23 6.11 -10.00 -3.59
N VAL A 24 6.53 -10.92 -2.74
CA VAL A 24 6.40 -12.35 -3.02
C VAL A 24 5.04 -12.81 -2.54
N CYS A 25 4.22 -13.37 -3.42
CA CYS A 25 2.92 -13.91 -3.06
C CYS A 25 2.92 -15.44 -3.21
N VAL A 26 2.25 -16.15 -2.29
CA VAL A 26 2.09 -17.61 -2.35
C VAL A 26 0.65 -18.01 -2.06
N ASP A 27 0.23 -19.14 -2.65
CA ASP A 27 -1.06 -19.75 -2.37
C ASP A 27 -0.93 -20.70 -1.17
N ASN A 28 -1.15 -20.15 0.03
CA ASN A 28 -1.04 -20.91 1.28
C ASN A 28 -2.21 -21.88 1.49
N ARG A 29 -3.27 -21.81 0.68
CA ARG A 29 -4.34 -22.81 0.68
C ARG A 29 -3.85 -24.20 0.27
N VAL A 30 -2.76 -24.24 -0.49
CA VAL A 30 -2.07 -25.46 -0.95
C VAL A 30 -0.87 -25.77 -0.07
N LEU A 31 -0.07 -24.75 0.28
CA LEU A 31 1.17 -24.92 1.05
C LEU A 31 0.92 -25.19 2.54
N ALA A 32 -0.18 -24.69 3.08
CA ALA A 32 -0.61 -24.88 4.47
C ALA A 32 0.46 -24.52 5.52
N TYR A 33 1.26 -23.48 5.29
CA TYR A 33 2.18 -22.96 6.31
C TYR A 33 1.41 -22.44 7.52
N ASP A 34 1.93 -22.77 8.71
CA ASP A 34 1.45 -22.21 9.98
C ASP A 34 1.78 -20.71 10.05
N PRO A 35 0.81 -19.83 10.39
CA PRO A 35 1.08 -18.43 10.66
C PRO A 35 2.24 -18.14 11.63
N GLU A 36 2.53 -19.03 12.58
CA GLU A 36 3.65 -18.88 13.52
C GLU A 36 5.02 -19.03 12.83
N ALA A 37 5.11 -19.82 11.74
CA ALA A 37 6.34 -20.03 10.98
C ALA A 37 6.55 -18.99 9.86
N MET A 38 5.50 -18.26 9.47
CA MET A 38 5.57 -17.29 8.35
C MET A 38 6.64 -16.21 8.53
N PRO A 39 6.89 -15.60 9.70
CA PRO A 39 7.91 -14.57 9.84
C PRO A 39 9.31 -15.02 9.43
N GLU A 40 9.71 -16.23 9.81
CA GLU A 40 11.03 -16.79 9.47
C GLU A 40 11.15 -17.07 7.97
N ILE A 41 10.09 -17.62 7.37
CA ILE A 41 9.97 -17.83 5.92
C ILE A 41 10.12 -16.49 5.17
N VAL A 42 9.38 -15.46 5.62
CA VAL A 42 9.38 -14.12 5.00
C VAL A 42 10.78 -13.53 5.01
N MET A 43 11.46 -13.54 6.15
CA MET A 43 12.82 -12.99 6.27
C MET A 43 13.79 -13.70 5.34
N ALA A 44 13.70 -15.03 5.21
CA ALA A 44 14.57 -15.80 4.32
C ALA A 44 14.28 -15.52 2.83
N VAL A 45 12.99 -15.51 2.45
CA VAL A 45 12.55 -15.32 1.05
C VAL A 45 12.77 -13.88 0.57
N CYS A 46 12.48 -12.89 1.42
CA CYS A 46 12.59 -11.47 1.06
C CYS A 46 14.03 -10.93 1.13
N ARG A 47 14.98 -11.70 1.69
CA ARG A 47 16.39 -11.29 1.80
C ARG A 47 17.00 -11.02 0.43
N LYS A 48 17.37 -9.77 0.17
CA LYS A 48 18.05 -9.36 -1.08
C LYS A 48 19.36 -10.15 -1.26
N ALA A 49 19.69 -10.48 -2.51
CA ALA A 49 20.85 -11.28 -2.96
C ALA A 49 20.89 -12.76 -2.54
N PHE A 50 20.18 -13.18 -1.47
CA PHE A 50 20.21 -14.56 -0.98
C PHE A 50 18.88 -15.30 -1.15
N GLY A 51 17.76 -14.59 -1.08
CA GLY A 51 16.42 -15.07 -1.38
C GLY A 51 15.92 -14.54 -2.72
N VAL A 52 14.59 -14.57 -2.88
CA VAL A 52 13.91 -13.97 -4.04
C VAL A 52 14.09 -12.45 -4.03
N GLY A 53 14.07 -11.83 -2.84
CA GLY A 53 14.18 -10.40 -2.65
C GLY A 53 12.85 -9.68 -2.91
N ALA A 54 12.29 -9.02 -1.89
CA ALA A 54 11.06 -8.21 -1.99
C ALA A 54 10.94 -7.26 -0.80
N ASP A 55 10.05 -6.28 -0.89
CA ASP A 55 9.68 -5.42 0.25
C ASP A 55 8.79 -6.16 1.28
N GLY A 56 8.10 -7.23 0.85
CA GLY A 56 7.34 -8.09 1.75
C GLY A 56 6.81 -9.37 1.09
N MET A 57 6.08 -10.17 1.86
CA MET A 57 5.50 -11.42 1.40
C MET A 57 4.03 -11.57 1.85
N ILE A 58 3.21 -12.07 0.93
CA ILE A 58 1.75 -12.23 1.09
C ILE A 58 1.39 -13.71 0.94
N PHE A 59 0.68 -14.25 1.93
CA PHE A 59 0.14 -15.60 1.91
C PHE A 59 -1.37 -15.51 1.70
N LEU A 60 -1.90 -16.07 0.62
CA LEU A 60 -3.33 -16.22 0.40
C LEU A 60 -3.79 -17.52 1.05
N ASP A 61 -4.67 -17.43 2.05
CA ASP A 61 -5.07 -18.55 2.89
C ASP A 61 -6.61 -18.69 2.96
N HIS A 62 -7.09 -19.84 3.39
CA HIS A 62 -8.52 -20.13 3.48
C HIS A 62 -9.21 -19.16 4.45
N ALA A 63 -10.34 -18.61 4.02
CA ALA A 63 -11.20 -17.86 4.92
C ALA A 63 -11.83 -18.82 5.96
N PRO A 64 -12.11 -18.36 7.19
CA PRO A 64 -12.88 -19.14 8.15
C PRO A 64 -14.25 -19.52 7.57
N GLU A 65 -14.68 -20.76 7.80
CA GLU A 65 -15.96 -21.26 7.32
C GLU A 65 -17.12 -20.38 7.84
N GLY A 66 -18.05 -20.03 6.95
CA GLY A 66 -19.20 -19.19 7.29
C GLY A 66 -18.90 -17.68 7.45
N SER A 67 -17.66 -17.24 7.25
CA SER A 67 -17.30 -15.80 7.35
C SER A 67 -17.83 -14.93 6.20
N GLY A 68 -18.17 -15.53 5.06
CA GLY A 68 -18.56 -14.80 3.84
C GLY A 68 -17.39 -14.16 3.08
N LEU A 69 -16.14 -14.40 3.51
CA LEU A 69 -14.93 -13.90 2.86
C LEU A 69 -14.46 -14.89 1.79
N ALA A 70 -13.95 -14.38 0.67
CA ALA A 70 -13.41 -15.22 -0.40
C ALA A 70 -12.10 -15.93 0.01
N TYR A 71 -11.27 -15.23 0.77
CA TYR A 71 -10.02 -15.72 1.36
C TYR A 71 -9.61 -14.78 2.50
N LYS A 72 -8.57 -15.15 3.26
CA LYS A 72 -7.84 -14.21 4.12
C LYS A 72 -6.42 -14.11 3.60
N TRP A 73 -5.77 -12.97 3.82
CA TRP A 73 -4.33 -12.87 3.59
C TRP A 73 -3.55 -12.85 4.90
N HIS A 74 -2.28 -13.18 4.82
CA HIS A 74 -1.29 -12.80 5.83
C HIS A 74 -0.21 -11.99 5.14
N PHE A 75 0.04 -10.78 5.62
CA PHE A 75 1.04 -9.88 5.04
C PHE A 75 2.13 -9.57 6.06
N PHE A 76 3.38 -9.74 5.63
CA PHE A 76 4.57 -9.43 6.40
C PHE A 76 5.51 -8.55 5.59
N ASN A 77 6.13 -7.57 6.25
CA ASN A 77 7.26 -6.83 5.69
C ASN A 77 8.50 -7.73 5.60
N ALA A 78 9.48 -7.33 4.81
CA ALA A 78 10.71 -8.10 4.60
C ALA A 78 11.51 -8.43 5.89
N ASP A 79 11.31 -7.67 6.96
CA ASP A 79 11.91 -7.90 8.28
C ASP A 79 11.14 -8.91 9.15
N GLY A 80 10.08 -9.52 8.61
CA GLY A 80 9.22 -10.48 9.31
C GLY A 80 8.15 -9.83 10.19
N SER A 81 8.09 -8.49 10.27
CA SER A 81 7.02 -7.81 11.00
C SER A 81 5.67 -7.95 10.29
N ARG A 82 4.62 -8.23 11.07
CA ARG A 82 3.26 -8.39 10.55
C ARG A 82 2.63 -7.03 10.31
N ALA A 83 2.01 -6.85 9.15
CA ALA A 83 1.40 -5.58 8.75
C ALA A 83 -0.12 -5.74 8.61
N GLU A 84 -0.85 -4.82 9.25
CA GLU A 84 -2.31 -4.93 9.32
C GLU A 84 -3.01 -4.58 8.00
N MET A 85 -2.45 -3.61 7.27
CA MET A 85 -2.99 -3.12 6.00
C MET A 85 -1.88 -2.55 5.12
N CYS A 86 -1.96 -2.79 3.82
CA CYS A 86 -1.13 -2.14 2.81
C CYS A 86 -1.93 -2.01 1.52
N GLY A 87 -2.21 -0.79 1.07
CA GLY A 87 -3.00 -0.56 -0.15
C GLY A 87 -2.37 -1.22 -1.39
N ASN A 88 -1.05 -1.19 -1.53
CA ASN A 88 -0.33 -1.80 -2.66
C ASN A 88 -0.40 -3.33 -2.61
N GLY A 89 -0.16 -3.90 -1.42
CA GLY A 89 -0.29 -5.33 -1.18
C GLY A 89 -1.72 -5.80 -1.43
N SER A 90 -2.73 -5.09 -0.94
CA SER A 90 -4.14 -5.46 -1.07
C SER A 90 -4.55 -5.56 -2.55
N ARG A 91 -4.08 -4.63 -3.40
CA ARG A 91 -4.30 -4.70 -4.85
C ARG A 91 -3.63 -5.93 -5.47
N CYS A 92 -2.38 -6.23 -5.08
CA CYS A 92 -1.67 -7.41 -5.55
C CYS A 92 -2.39 -8.71 -5.14
N ALA A 93 -2.81 -8.82 -3.88
CA ALA A 93 -3.55 -9.96 -3.35
C ALA A 93 -4.88 -10.17 -4.07
N ALA A 94 -5.66 -9.10 -4.24
CA ALA A 94 -6.94 -9.16 -4.96
C ALA A 94 -6.76 -9.57 -6.43
N ARG A 95 -5.77 -9.02 -7.14
CA ARG A 95 -5.47 -9.44 -8.51
C ARG A 95 -5.06 -10.90 -8.58
N LEU A 96 -4.18 -11.34 -7.67
CA LEU A 96 -3.73 -12.73 -7.64
C LEU A 96 -4.86 -13.71 -7.34
N ALA A 97 -5.70 -13.39 -6.37
CA ALA A 97 -6.86 -14.20 -6.01
C ALA A 97 -7.81 -14.36 -7.20
N TRP A 98 -8.05 -13.30 -7.97
CA TRP A 98 -8.82 -13.38 -9.20
C TRP A 98 -8.12 -14.24 -10.28
N MET A 99 -6.84 -14.00 -10.56
CA MET A 99 -6.06 -14.76 -11.55
C MET A 99 -6.00 -16.26 -11.25
N LEU A 100 -5.97 -16.64 -9.97
CA LEU A 100 -5.95 -18.03 -9.51
C LEU A 100 -7.35 -18.66 -9.36
N GLY A 101 -8.42 -17.93 -9.71
CA GLY A 101 -9.80 -18.41 -9.59
C GLY A 101 -10.27 -18.61 -8.14
N ILE A 102 -9.61 -17.96 -7.17
CA ILE A 102 -9.96 -17.98 -5.74
C ILE A 102 -11.22 -17.16 -5.50
N ALA A 103 -11.33 -16.02 -6.20
CA ALA A 103 -12.38 -15.04 -6.00
C ALA A 103 -12.85 -14.47 -7.35
N PRO A 104 -14.12 -14.07 -7.48
CA PRO A 104 -14.59 -13.30 -8.63
C PRO A 104 -13.96 -11.90 -8.66
N ALA A 105 -14.11 -11.17 -9.77
CA ALA A 105 -13.51 -9.83 -9.95
C ALA A 105 -13.89 -8.86 -8.83
N ARG A 106 -15.16 -8.88 -8.38
CA ARG A 106 -15.64 -8.16 -7.20
C ARG A 106 -15.79 -9.11 -6.02
N HIS A 107 -15.04 -8.89 -4.95
CA HIS A 107 -15.06 -9.76 -3.78
C HIS A 107 -14.70 -9.01 -2.49
N ILE A 108 -14.87 -9.71 -1.36
CA ILE A 108 -14.45 -9.26 -0.04
C ILE A 108 -13.46 -10.28 0.51
N PHE A 109 -12.36 -9.82 1.07
CA PHE A 109 -11.35 -10.69 1.68
C PHE A 109 -10.91 -10.18 3.06
N GLY A 110 -10.40 -11.09 3.87
CA GLY A 110 -9.99 -10.80 5.25
C GLY A 110 -8.57 -10.26 5.34
N THR A 111 -8.41 -9.19 6.10
CA THR A 111 -7.12 -8.65 6.55
C THR A 111 -7.09 -8.58 8.08
N ASP A 112 -5.93 -8.29 8.65
CA ASP A 112 -5.82 -8.06 10.11
C ASP A 112 -6.52 -6.77 10.55
N ALA A 113 -6.68 -5.80 9.63
CA ALA A 113 -7.52 -4.61 9.82
C ALA A 113 -9.02 -4.88 9.64
N GLY A 114 -9.41 -6.13 9.34
CA GLY A 114 -10.79 -6.53 9.07
C GLY A 114 -11.07 -6.81 7.58
N PRO A 115 -12.33 -7.10 7.23
CA PRO A 115 -12.72 -7.38 5.86
C PRO A 115 -12.68 -6.11 4.99
N ILE A 116 -12.14 -6.23 3.78
CA ILE A 116 -12.10 -5.13 2.81
C ILE A 116 -12.66 -5.56 1.44
N GLU A 117 -13.28 -4.62 0.76
CA GLU A 117 -13.80 -4.78 -0.60
C GLU A 117 -12.69 -4.62 -1.66
N ALA A 118 -12.76 -5.43 -2.71
CA ALA A 118 -11.89 -5.32 -3.86
C ALA A 118 -12.66 -5.51 -5.18
N GLU A 119 -12.22 -4.78 -6.20
CA GLU A 119 -12.68 -4.89 -7.57
C GLU A 119 -11.48 -4.92 -8.51
N VAL A 120 -11.34 -6.02 -9.24
CA VAL A 120 -10.33 -6.21 -10.29
C VAL A 120 -10.96 -5.83 -11.64
N ASP A 121 -10.27 -4.99 -12.40
CA ASP A 121 -10.63 -4.69 -13.78
C ASP A 121 -10.14 -5.84 -14.68
N GLU A 122 -11.08 -6.59 -15.27
CA GLU A 122 -10.77 -7.79 -16.06
C GLU A 122 -10.06 -7.49 -17.37
N GLU A 123 -10.14 -6.24 -17.86
CA GLU A 123 -9.55 -5.82 -19.14
C GLU A 123 -8.21 -5.09 -18.95
N SER A 124 -7.81 -4.80 -17.70
CA SER A 124 -6.57 -4.08 -17.40
C SER A 124 -5.80 -4.67 -16.21
N ASN A 125 -4.79 -3.95 -15.74
CA ASN A 125 -4.02 -4.28 -14.53
C ASN A 125 -4.53 -3.50 -13.30
N LEU A 126 -5.63 -2.76 -13.44
CA LEU A 126 -6.14 -1.87 -12.40
C LEU A 126 -6.97 -2.65 -11.38
N VAL A 127 -6.73 -2.33 -10.12
CA VAL A 127 -7.47 -2.91 -8.99
C VAL A 127 -7.90 -1.79 -8.08
N THR A 128 -9.15 -1.81 -7.68
CA THR A 128 -9.71 -0.91 -6.67
C THR A 128 -9.83 -1.68 -5.36
N VAL A 129 -9.26 -1.16 -4.27
CA VAL A 129 -9.37 -1.75 -2.93
C VAL A 129 -9.85 -0.72 -1.94
N GLN A 130 -10.71 -1.15 -1.02
CA GLN A 130 -11.13 -0.34 0.12
C GLN A 130 -9.94 -0.16 1.07
N LEU A 131 -9.71 1.09 1.50
CA LEU A 131 -8.77 1.42 2.57
C LEU A 131 -9.51 1.70 3.89
N THR A 132 -8.73 1.85 4.95
CA THR A 132 -9.21 2.35 6.24
C THR A 132 -9.92 3.69 6.09
N GLU A 133 -11.06 3.81 6.76
CA GLU A 133 -11.84 5.05 6.81
C GLU A 133 -10.97 6.22 7.32
N PRO A 134 -10.94 7.35 6.60
CA PRO A 134 -10.26 8.57 7.06
C PRO A 134 -10.87 9.10 8.36
N LYS A 135 -10.02 9.48 9.32
CA LYS A 135 -10.40 9.99 10.65
C LYS A 135 -9.61 11.24 11.00
N ASP A 136 -10.01 11.91 12.08
CA ASP A 136 -9.31 13.06 12.65
C ASP A 136 -9.08 14.20 11.65
N LEU A 137 -10.04 14.43 10.75
CA LEU A 137 -9.98 15.51 9.76
C LEU A 137 -9.89 16.87 10.46
N ARG A 138 -8.86 17.65 10.10
CA ARG A 138 -8.64 19.02 10.56
C ARG A 138 -8.29 19.90 9.36
N LEU A 139 -9.14 20.87 9.09
CA LEU A 139 -8.95 21.84 8.01
C LEU A 139 -8.41 23.17 8.55
N ASP A 140 -7.84 23.98 7.65
CA ASP A 140 -7.40 25.35 7.91
C ASP A 140 -6.50 25.49 9.14
N MET A 141 -5.59 24.53 9.32
CA MET A 141 -4.57 24.62 10.35
C MET A 141 -3.44 25.54 9.86
N THR A 142 -2.76 26.18 10.81
CA THR A 142 -1.54 26.94 10.55
C THR A 142 -0.46 26.47 11.51
N VAL A 143 0.75 26.26 10.99
CA VAL A 143 1.95 25.98 11.80
C VAL A 143 3.03 27.02 11.50
N GLU A 144 3.92 27.25 12.46
CA GLU A 144 5.05 28.15 12.28
C GLU A 144 6.30 27.34 11.92
N ILE A 145 6.92 27.63 10.77
CA ILE A 145 8.18 27.03 10.32
C ILE A 145 9.11 28.17 9.92
N GLU A 146 10.31 28.21 10.50
CA GLU A 146 11.29 29.27 10.23
C GLU A 146 10.69 30.70 10.35
N GLN A 147 9.83 30.93 11.35
CA GLN A 147 9.14 32.21 11.60
C GLN A 147 8.12 32.64 10.52
N GLN A 148 7.67 31.70 9.70
CA GLN A 148 6.62 31.91 8.71
C GLN A 148 5.42 31.03 9.02
N GLU A 149 4.22 31.57 8.82
CA GLU A 149 2.97 30.83 8.95
C GLU A 149 2.73 29.99 7.68
N PHE A 150 2.54 28.69 7.87
CA PHE A 150 2.26 27.75 6.79
C PHE A 150 0.85 27.15 6.96
N PRO A 151 -0.08 27.44 6.04
CA PRO A 151 -1.39 26.81 6.04
C PRO A 151 -1.28 25.36 5.61
N LEU A 152 -2.00 24.49 6.31
CA LEU A 152 -2.04 23.06 6.04
C LEU A 152 -3.32 22.42 6.56
N HIS A 153 -3.53 21.18 6.15
CA HIS A 153 -4.64 20.35 6.57
C HIS A 153 -4.12 19.02 7.08
N PHE A 154 -4.92 18.32 7.86
CA PHE A 154 -4.55 17.02 8.42
C PHE A 154 -5.70 16.04 8.33
N VAL A 155 -5.36 14.78 8.04
CA VAL A 155 -6.28 13.66 8.12
C VAL A 155 -5.47 12.39 8.41
N ASN A 156 -6.06 11.46 9.17
CA ASN A 156 -5.48 10.16 9.43
C ASN A 156 -6.18 9.10 8.56
N THR A 157 -5.47 8.50 7.62
CA THR A 157 -6.00 7.47 6.70
C THR A 157 -5.46 6.08 7.05
N GLY A 158 -5.33 5.80 8.35
CA GLY A 158 -4.63 4.64 8.91
C GLY A 158 -3.25 5.00 9.47
N VAL A 159 -2.61 6.00 8.87
CA VAL A 159 -1.45 6.70 9.43
C VAL A 159 -1.64 8.22 9.30
N PRO A 160 -0.97 9.05 10.13
CA PRO A 160 -1.13 10.50 10.09
C PRO A 160 -0.60 11.11 8.79
N HIS A 161 -1.40 11.95 8.14
CA HIS A 161 -1.03 12.70 6.95
C HIS A 161 -1.36 14.19 7.10
N THR A 162 -0.39 15.02 6.73
CA THR A 162 -0.54 16.45 6.56
C THR A 162 -0.56 16.77 5.06
N VAL A 163 -1.48 17.61 4.64
CA VAL A 163 -1.65 18.02 3.24
C VAL A 163 -1.45 19.52 3.12
N VAL A 164 -0.57 19.92 2.22
CA VAL A 164 -0.27 21.32 1.89
C VAL A 164 -0.67 21.55 0.44
N VAL A 165 -1.60 22.47 0.21
CA VAL A 165 -2.00 22.89 -1.14
C VAL A 165 -1.00 23.93 -1.65
N VAL A 166 -0.44 23.70 -2.84
CA VAL A 166 0.55 24.58 -3.47
C VAL A 166 0.17 24.87 -4.92
N GLU A 167 0.62 26.00 -5.46
CA GLU A 167 0.39 26.36 -6.86
C GLU A 167 1.31 25.58 -7.82
N HIS A 168 2.57 25.38 -7.43
CA HIS A 168 3.59 24.75 -8.26
C HIS A 168 4.42 23.75 -7.47
N LEU A 169 4.19 22.44 -7.68
CA LEU A 169 4.94 21.38 -6.99
C LEU A 169 6.43 21.38 -7.30
N GLU A 170 6.82 21.84 -8.48
CA GLU A 170 8.21 21.86 -8.94
C GLU A 170 9.07 22.81 -8.10
N ALA A 171 8.45 23.83 -7.52
CA ALA A 171 9.10 24.83 -6.68
C ALA A 171 9.22 24.39 -5.21
N VAL A 172 8.57 23.29 -4.82
CA VAL A 172 8.60 22.80 -3.45
C VAL A 172 9.88 22.02 -3.19
N ASP A 173 10.66 22.49 -2.21
CA ASP A 173 11.72 21.72 -1.57
C ASP A 173 11.11 20.70 -0.60
N VAL A 174 10.67 19.57 -1.16
CA VAL A 174 9.96 18.51 -0.43
C VAL A 174 10.81 17.96 0.71
N TRP A 175 12.12 17.83 0.51
CA TRP A 175 13.01 17.33 1.55
C TRP A 175 13.05 18.30 2.73
N LYS A 176 13.35 19.59 2.49
CA LYS A 176 13.48 20.57 3.57
C LYS A 176 12.15 20.82 4.28
N LEU A 177 11.11 21.15 3.52
CA LEU A 177 9.81 21.54 4.08
C LEU A 177 9.05 20.33 4.64
N GLY A 178 9.08 19.20 3.92
CA GLY A 178 8.49 17.95 4.38
C GLY A 178 9.10 17.50 5.71
N ARG A 179 10.43 17.53 5.84
CA ARG A 179 11.11 17.21 7.09
C ARG A 179 10.75 18.17 8.23
N ALA A 180 10.63 19.47 7.96
CA ALA A 180 10.23 20.44 8.98
C ALA A 180 8.82 20.15 9.53
N ILE A 181 7.85 19.87 8.66
CA ILE A 181 6.47 19.54 9.04
C ILE A 181 6.41 18.16 9.73
N ARG A 182 7.10 17.14 9.20
CA ARG A 182 7.16 15.77 9.73
C ARG A 182 7.48 15.70 11.23
N PHE A 183 8.35 16.60 11.71
CA PHE A 183 8.83 16.66 13.09
C PHE A 183 8.25 17.83 13.90
N HIS A 184 7.33 18.60 13.33
CA HIS A 184 6.73 19.75 14.01
C HIS A 184 5.94 19.32 15.26
N GLU A 185 5.99 20.12 16.33
CA GLU A 185 5.39 19.82 17.63
C GLU A 185 3.89 19.50 17.54
N ALA A 186 3.18 20.14 16.61
CA ALA A 186 1.75 19.93 16.38
C ALA A 186 1.36 18.49 16.00
N PHE A 187 2.32 17.67 15.54
CA PHE A 187 2.09 16.28 15.13
C PHE A 187 2.72 15.26 16.08
N LYS A 188 3.40 15.69 17.14
CA LYS A 188 3.96 14.76 18.13
C LYS A 188 2.87 13.99 18.88
N PRO A 189 3.19 12.79 19.38
CA PRO A 189 4.49 12.12 19.32
C PRO A 189 4.75 11.34 18.02
N ALA A 190 3.71 10.98 17.27
CA ALA A 190 3.86 10.13 16.07
C ALA A 190 4.52 10.86 14.88
N GLY A 191 4.31 12.18 14.81
CA GLY A 191 4.55 13.01 13.64
C GLY A 191 3.62 12.65 12.48
N THR A 192 4.00 13.00 11.25
CA THR A 192 3.09 12.93 10.10
C THR A 192 3.83 12.68 8.78
N ASN A 193 3.19 11.98 7.85
CA ASN A 193 3.57 12.03 6.44
C ASN A 193 3.19 13.41 5.88
N VAL A 194 3.95 13.95 4.93
CA VAL A 194 3.68 15.28 4.38
C VAL A 194 3.45 15.19 2.89
N ASN A 195 2.24 15.54 2.48
CA ASN A 195 1.78 15.53 1.10
C ASN A 195 1.66 16.96 0.59
N PHE A 196 2.34 17.26 -0.51
CA PHE A 196 2.17 18.51 -1.24
C PHE A 196 1.31 18.23 -2.46
N ILE A 197 0.24 19.00 -2.64
CA ILE A 197 -0.71 18.80 -3.74
C ILE A 197 -0.88 20.05 -4.59
N ALA A 198 -0.96 19.86 -5.90
CA ALA A 198 -1.36 20.89 -6.85
C ALA A 198 -2.58 20.39 -7.65
N PRO A 199 -3.78 20.95 -7.43
CA PRO A 199 -4.95 20.68 -8.25
C PRO A 199 -4.81 21.29 -9.64
N ASP A 200 -5.32 20.60 -10.66
CA ASP A 200 -5.31 21.09 -12.06
C ASP A 200 -6.60 21.82 -12.48
N GLY A 201 -7.59 21.89 -11.59
CA GLY A 201 -8.91 22.49 -11.85
C GLY A 201 -9.88 21.59 -12.63
N ALA A 202 -9.47 20.40 -13.04
CA ALA A 202 -10.29 19.39 -13.72
C ALA A 202 -10.61 18.18 -12.82
N GLY A 203 -10.42 18.32 -11.50
CA GLY A 203 -10.62 17.24 -10.53
C GLY A 203 -9.45 16.24 -10.48
N ARG A 204 -8.27 16.61 -10.99
CA ARG A 204 -7.05 15.83 -10.85
C ARG A 204 -6.06 16.57 -9.96
N LEU A 205 -5.20 15.80 -9.30
CA LEU A 205 -4.15 16.33 -8.43
C LEU A 205 -2.79 15.80 -8.90
N SER A 206 -1.77 16.62 -8.78
CA SER A 206 -0.40 16.13 -8.68
C SER A 206 -0.01 16.04 -7.20
N LEU A 207 0.79 15.04 -6.83
CA LEU A 207 1.17 14.74 -5.45
C LEU A 207 2.66 14.43 -5.34
N ARG A 208 3.33 15.11 -4.40
CA ARG A 208 4.66 14.74 -3.90
C ARG A 208 4.59 14.47 -2.40
N THR A 209 5.21 13.38 -1.93
CA THR A 209 5.11 12.95 -0.53
C THR A 209 6.48 12.82 0.10
N TYR A 210 6.69 13.48 1.23
CA TYR A 210 7.75 13.15 2.19
C TYR A 210 7.20 12.11 3.17
N GLU A 211 7.80 10.93 3.19
CA GLU A 211 7.24 9.76 3.88
C GLU A 211 7.91 9.51 5.24
N ARG A 212 7.08 9.40 6.27
CA ARG A 212 7.49 9.04 7.63
C ARG A 212 8.07 7.63 7.65
N GLY A 213 9.24 7.48 8.28
CA GLY A 213 9.93 6.18 8.39
C GLY A 213 10.91 5.92 7.24
N VAL A 214 10.63 6.43 6.05
CA VAL A 214 11.64 6.55 4.96
C VAL A 214 12.50 7.80 5.19
N GLU A 215 11.86 8.87 5.68
CA GLU A 215 12.47 10.18 5.96
C GLU A 215 13.08 10.83 4.70
N ASP A 216 12.41 10.63 3.58
CA ASP A 216 12.73 11.19 2.27
C ASP A 216 11.46 11.30 1.39
N GLU A 217 11.59 11.88 0.20
CA GLU A 217 10.56 11.85 -0.83
C GLU A 217 10.41 10.45 -1.42
N THR A 218 9.17 9.97 -1.54
CA THR A 218 8.86 8.67 -2.13
C THR A 218 8.13 8.80 -3.46
N TYR A 219 8.27 7.79 -4.33
CA TYR A 219 7.68 7.80 -5.67
C TYR A 219 6.14 7.75 -5.65
N ALA A 220 5.56 7.07 -4.65
CA ALA A 220 4.12 6.98 -4.49
C ALA A 220 3.77 6.63 -3.03
N CYS A 221 2.66 7.16 -2.54
CA CYS A 221 2.11 6.84 -1.23
C CYS A 221 0.58 6.69 -1.33
N GLY A 222 0.07 5.46 -1.25
CA GLY A 222 -1.36 5.19 -1.45
C GLY A 222 -2.26 5.83 -0.39
N THR A 223 -1.86 5.77 0.89
CA THR A 223 -2.59 6.45 1.97
C THR A 223 -2.45 7.97 1.87
N GLY A 224 -1.31 8.47 1.39
CA GLY A 224 -1.09 9.89 1.09
C GLY A 224 -1.97 10.40 -0.05
N ALA A 225 -2.19 9.59 -1.09
CA ALA A 225 -3.13 9.87 -2.17
C ALA A 225 -4.57 9.97 -1.64
N VAL A 226 -5.00 9.03 -0.80
CA VAL A 226 -6.34 9.11 -0.18
C VAL A 226 -6.47 10.35 0.72
N ALA A 227 -5.48 10.63 1.56
CA ALA A 227 -5.48 11.83 2.40
C ALA A 227 -5.61 13.11 1.55
N SER A 228 -4.87 13.17 0.45
CA SER A 228 -4.90 14.28 -0.50
C SER A 228 -6.26 14.46 -1.16
N ALA A 229 -6.88 13.37 -1.62
CA ALA A 229 -8.22 13.41 -2.21
C ALA A 229 -9.29 13.85 -1.19
N VAL A 230 -9.20 13.36 0.05
CA VAL A 230 -10.12 13.76 1.13
C VAL A 230 -10.02 15.27 1.37
N ILE A 231 -8.81 15.79 1.59
CA ILE A 231 -8.61 17.23 1.80
C ILE A 231 -9.07 18.03 0.57
N ALA A 232 -8.69 17.63 -0.64
CA ALA A 232 -9.10 18.33 -1.85
C ALA A 232 -10.62 18.36 -2.02
N ARG A 233 -11.34 17.28 -1.70
CA ARG A 233 -12.80 17.26 -1.74
C ARG A 233 -13.41 18.23 -0.75
N GLU A 234 -12.95 18.23 0.49
CA GLU A 234 -13.47 19.12 1.54
C GLU A 234 -13.20 20.61 1.24
N LEU A 235 -12.12 20.91 0.52
CA LEU A 235 -11.80 22.25 0.04
C LEU A 235 -12.50 22.63 -1.28
N GLY A 236 -13.30 21.72 -1.87
CA GLY A 236 -13.96 21.95 -3.16
C GLY A 236 -13.01 21.97 -4.36
N LEU A 237 -11.80 21.42 -4.22
CA LEU A 237 -10.77 21.32 -5.25
C LEU A 237 -10.88 20.04 -6.09
N ALA A 238 -11.57 19.02 -5.57
CA ALA A 238 -11.82 17.74 -6.24
C ALA A 238 -13.20 17.16 -5.89
N GLY A 239 -13.64 16.13 -6.62
CA GLY A 239 -14.95 15.49 -6.47
C GLY A 239 -14.93 14.18 -5.67
N GLU A 240 -15.97 13.36 -5.87
CA GLU A 240 -16.05 11.99 -5.32
C GLU A 240 -14.93 11.09 -5.86
N GLU A 241 -14.62 11.23 -7.15
CA GLU A 241 -13.54 10.53 -7.82
C GLU A 241 -12.42 11.53 -8.17
N THR A 242 -11.19 11.17 -7.84
CA THR A 242 -10.00 12.01 -8.06
C THR A 242 -8.90 11.16 -8.65
N VAL A 243 -8.29 11.62 -9.75
CA VAL A 243 -7.06 11.02 -10.29
C VAL A 243 -5.86 11.79 -9.76
N ILE A 244 -4.90 11.08 -9.19
CA ILE A 244 -3.72 11.64 -8.55
C ILE A 244 -2.47 11.13 -9.27
N THR A 245 -1.67 12.05 -9.81
CA THR A 245 -0.36 11.74 -10.40
C THR A 245 0.72 11.89 -9.33
N THR A 246 1.47 10.83 -9.05
CA THR A 246 2.53 10.83 -8.03
C THR A 246 3.89 11.22 -8.61
N THR A 247 4.90 11.47 -7.77
CA THR A 247 6.29 11.72 -8.18
C THR A 247 6.84 10.63 -9.13
N GLY A 248 6.44 9.37 -8.95
CA GLY A 248 6.82 8.25 -9.81
C GLY A 248 6.19 8.25 -11.20
N GLY A 249 5.31 9.21 -11.50
CA GLY A 249 4.56 9.29 -12.76
C GLY A 249 3.35 8.35 -12.82
N GLU A 250 2.95 7.77 -11.69
CA GLU A 250 1.84 6.84 -11.61
C GLU A 250 0.52 7.58 -11.36
N GLU A 251 -0.55 7.10 -11.99
CA GLU A 251 -1.91 7.58 -11.74
C GLU A 251 -2.63 6.66 -10.75
N LEU A 252 -2.96 7.22 -9.59
CA LEU A 252 -3.82 6.60 -8.58
C LEU A 252 -5.21 7.21 -8.66
N GLY A 253 -6.24 6.37 -8.78
CA GLY A 253 -7.62 6.80 -8.61
C GLY A 253 -8.02 6.71 -7.14
N VAL A 254 -8.62 7.76 -6.60
CA VAL A 254 -9.25 7.72 -5.27
C VAL A 254 -10.75 7.94 -5.43
N ILE A 255 -11.54 7.08 -4.81
CA ILE A 255 -13.00 7.14 -4.81
C ILE A 255 -13.47 7.27 -3.36
N LEU A 256 -14.24 8.31 -3.05
CA LEU A 256 -14.71 8.63 -1.69
C LEU A 256 -16.23 8.53 -1.59
N ARG A 257 -16.76 7.35 -1.24
CA ARG A 257 -18.20 7.06 -1.23
C ARG A 257 -18.65 6.51 0.12
N ASP A 258 -19.77 7.01 0.65
CA ASP A 258 -20.40 6.51 1.89
C ASP A 258 -19.41 6.40 3.07
N SER A 259 -18.60 7.44 3.28
CA SER A 259 -17.48 7.49 4.24
C SER A 259 -16.33 6.50 4.01
N LYS A 260 -16.42 5.63 3.01
CA LYS A 260 -15.33 4.74 2.61
C LYS A 260 -14.41 5.43 1.62
N ALA A 261 -13.13 5.08 1.70
CA ALA A 261 -12.14 5.45 0.71
C ALA A 261 -11.69 4.20 -0.04
N TYR A 262 -11.64 4.30 -1.37
CA TYR A 262 -11.10 3.27 -2.23
C TYR A 262 -9.92 3.82 -3.01
N LEU A 263 -8.90 2.98 -3.15
CA LEU A 263 -7.71 3.26 -3.92
C LEU A 263 -7.66 2.35 -5.13
N ARG A 264 -7.74 2.95 -6.32
CA ARG A 264 -7.54 2.32 -7.62
C ARG A 264 -6.10 2.56 -8.07
N GLY A 265 -5.42 1.50 -8.47
CA GLY A 265 -4.09 1.59 -9.06
C GLY A 265 -3.70 0.29 -9.73
N ALA A 266 -2.59 0.32 -10.46
CA ALA A 266 -2.05 -0.89 -11.07
C ALA A 266 -1.56 -1.88 -9.98
N ALA A 267 -1.71 -3.16 -10.28
CA ALA A 267 -1.01 -4.25 -9.60
C ALA A 267 -0.50 -5.21 -10.67
N GLU A 268 0.80 -5.46 -10.70
CA GLU A 268 1.45 -6.23 -11.76
C GLU A 268 2.00 -7.55 -11.30
N LEU A 269 1.73 -8.62 -12.06
CA LEU A 269 2.48 -9.87 -11.97
C LEU A 269 3.77 -9.69 -12.78
N VAL A 270 4.90 -9.56 -12.09
CA VAL A 270 6.20 -9.31 -12.71
C VAL A 270 6.77 -10.60 -13.27
N PHE A 271 6.79 -11.66 -12.46
CA PHE A 271 7.19 -13.00 -12.88
C PHE A 271 6.66 -14.07 -11.93
N THR A 272 6.68 -15.33 -12.36
CA THR A 272 6.45 -16.49 -11.50
C THR A 272 7.71 -17.35 -11.43
N GLY A 273 7.84 -18.14 -10.37
CA GLY A 273 8.97 -19.05 -10.21
C GLY A 273 8.75 -20.00 -9.04
N SER A 274 9.80 -20.74 -8.71
CA SER A 274 9.84 -21.55 -7.49
C SER A 274 11.12 -21.27 -6.72
N PHE A 275 11.06 -21.31 -5.39
CA PHE A 275 12.24 -21.29 -4.53
C PHE A 275 12.38 -22.61 -3.78
N PHE A 276 13.60 -22.94 -3.34
CA PHE A 276 13.90 -24.16 -2.58
C PHE A 276 14.06 -23.81 -1.09
N PRO A 277 13.09 -24.14 -0.21
CA PRO A 277 13.13 -23.71 1.20
C PRO A 277 14.41 -24.13 1.93
N GLN A 278 14.89 -25.35 1.69
CA GLN A 278 16.12 -25.88 2.27
C GLN A 278 17.36 -25.05 1.90
N SER A 279 17.41 -24.55 0.66
CA SER A 279 18.51 -23.69 0.20
C SER A 279 18.46 -22.30 0.82
N LEU A 280 17.30 -21.87 1.31
CA LEU A 280 17.10 -20.62 2.03
C LEU A 280 17.25 -20.78 3.56
N GLY A 281 17.51 -21.99 4.05
CA GLY A 281 17.61 -22.28 5.48
C GLY A 281 16.26 -22.32 6.20
N ILE A 282 15.16 -22.56 5.47
CA ILE A 282 13.83 -22.74 6.03
C ILE A 282 13.67 -24.22 6.38
N GLU A 283 13.45 -24.54 7.66
CA GLU A 283 13.18 -25.90 8.12
C GLU A 283 11.76 -26.33 7.71
N SER A 284 11.61 -27.60 7.37
CA SER A 284 10.35 -28.23 6.92
C SER A 284 9.41 -28.57 8.07
#